data_AF-A0A818NLG7-F1
#
_entry.id   AF-A0A818NLG7-F1
#
_cell.length_a   1.000
_cell.length_b   1.000
_cell.length_c   1.000
_cell.angle_alpha   90.00
_cell.angle_beta   90.00
_cell.angle_gamma   90.00
#
_symmetry.space_group_name_H-M   'P 1'
#
loop_
_entity.id
_entity.type
_entity.pdbx_description
1 polymer ?
#
loop_
_entity_poly.entity_id
_entity_poly.type
_entity_poly.pdbx_seq_one_letter_code
_entity_poly.pdbx_strand_id
1 'polypeptide(L)'
;MKLYVILFTLVLLIGFCTSTDQLLARTSLQDYVDSFVHDGKVKLLGHRVKLNNSVIRQIWSFFKAKYHCLYPSDGEEKSRLRLFIKHLKYVILSNFQESNTYQLTLNRFSDWTLAEFRTYKTGAKVPSHLQRRTMDDELDEDALQISSAKLHQRHYEAKRLRQKLRKHRYQDKRFGDDWFYKYFNRNSANTKPNNTVDWRTKNVVSSVKNQGV
;
A
#
# COMPACT_ATOMS: atom_id res chain seq x y z
N MET A 1 4.16 46.06 29.48
CA MET A 1 5.31 45.23 29.07
C MET A 1 5.17 43.75 29.46
N LYS A 2 4.87 43.40 30.73
CA LYS A 2 4.83 41.99 31.18
C LYS A 2 3.72 41.11 30.57
N LEU A 3 2.55 41.67 30.24
CA LEU A 3 1.41 40.94 29.65
C LEU A 3 1.64 40.51 28.18
N TYR A 4 2.30 41.34 27.37
CA TYR A 4 2.57 41.02 25.96
C TYR A 4 3.57 39.88 25.80
N VAL A 5 4.54 39.76 26.72
CA VAL A 5 5.52 38.65 26.72
C VAL A 5 4.84 37.31 26.99
N ILE A 6 3.88 37.27 27.93
CA ILE A 6 3.13 36.05 28.27
C ILE A 6 2.19 35.63 27.13
N LEU A 7 1.53 36.59 26.47
CA LEU A 7 0.65 36.28 25.34
C LEU A 7 1.45 35.75 24.14
N PHE A 8 2.64 36.33 23.89
CA PHE A 8 3.51 35.92 22.79
C PHE A 8 4.08 34.50 22.99
N THR A 9 4.45 34.14 24.23
CA THR A 9 4.92 32.77 24.52
C THR A 9 3.80 31.74 24.44
N LEU A 10 2.57 32.06 24.86
CA LEU A 10 1.41 31.18 24.72
C LEU A 10 1.05 30.94 23.24
N VAL A 11 1.08 31.98 22.41
CA VAL A 11 0.82 31.84 20.96
C VAL A 11 1.91 30.99 20.27
N LEU A 12 3.17 31.16 20.66
CA LEU A 12 4.26 30.31 20.15
C LEU A 12 4.11 28.85 20.60
N LEU A 13 3.75 28.60 21.86
CA LEU A 13 3.52 27.23 22.37
C LEU A 13 2.35 26.54 21.67
N ILE A 14 1.25 27.25 21.41
CA ILE A 14 0.09 26.72 20.68
C ILE A 14 0.45 26.47 19.20
N GLY A 15 1.20 27.39 18.57
CA GLY A 15 1.68 27.22 17.20
C GLY A 15 2.61 26.03 17.02
N PHE A 16 3.54 25.79 17.96
CA PHE A 16 4.41 24.62 17.96
C PHE A 16 3.64 23.31 18.18
N CYS A 17 2.59 23.32 19.03
CA CYS A 17 1.76 22.14 19.28
C CYS A 17 0.94 21.70 18.05
N THR A 18 0.37 22.67 17.29
CA THR A 18 -0.40 22.35 16.07
C THR A 18 0.46 21.90 14.88
N SER A 19 1.74 22.31 14.84
CA SER A 19 2.71 21.95 13.80
C SER A 19 3.17 20.49 13.91
N THR A 20 3.43 20.01 15.14
CA THR A 20 3.83 18.61 15.37
C THR A 20 2.70 17.63 15.06
N ASP A 21 1.46 17.99 15.39
CA ASP A 21 0.29 17.15 15.12
C ASP A 21 -0.02 17.04 13.61
N GLN A 22 0.17 18.12 12.83
CA GLN A 22 0.03 18.08 11.37
C GLN A 22 1.14 17.29 10.67
N LEU A 23 2.37 17.29 11.19
CA LEU A 23 3.49 16.53 10.63
C LEU A 23 3.37 15.02 10.87
N LEU A 24 2.84 14.60 12.03
CA LEU A 24 2.53 13.20 12.33
C LEU A 24 1.42 12.64 11.44
N ALA A 25 0.47 13.49 11.01
CA ALA A 25 -0.62 13.09 10.13
C ALA A 25 -0.17 12.81 8.68
N ARG A 26 0.92 13.43 8.21
CA ARG A 26 1.40 13.30 6.82
C ARG A 26 2.37 12.15 6.59
N THR A 27 3.12 11.71 7.61
CA THR A 27 4.09 10.62 7.46
C THR A 27 3.40 9.26 7.59
N SER A 28 3.61 8.36 6.62
CA SER A 28 3.09 7.00 6.73
C SER A 28 3.79 6.29 7.90
N LEU A 29 3.05 5.45 8.63
CA LEU A 29 3.69 4.60 9.66
C LEU A 29 4.73 3.69 9.00
N GLN A 30 4.49 3.32 7.73
CA GLN A 30 5.44 2.54 6.96
C GLN A 30 6.73 3.34 6.67
N ASP A 31 6.64 4.58 6.20
CA ASP A 31 7.83 5.42 5.94
C ASP A 31 8.68 5.60 7.20
N TYR A 32 8.02 5.75 8.36
CA TYR A 32 8.71 5.82 9.65
C TYR A 32 9.43 4.52 9.99
N VAL A 33 8.81 3.36 9.77
CA VAL A 33 9.45 2.04 9.96
C VAL A 33 10.62 1.86 9.00
N ASP A 34 10.43 2.22 7.73
CA ASP A 34 11.45 2.06 6.68
C ASP A 34 12.69 2.91 6.98
N SER A 35 12.55 4.10 7.59
CA SER A 35 13.69 4.88 8.04
C SER A 35 14.60 4.13 9.03
N PHE A 36 14.03 3.31 9.92
CA PHE A 36 14.84 2.50 10.85
C PHE A 36 15.52 1.31 10.18
N VAL A 37 14.93 0.82 9.09
CA VAL A 37 15.53 -0.23 8.26
C VAL A 37 16.74 0.35 7.51
N HIS A 38 16.60 1.53 6.91
CA HIS A 38 17.69 2.22 6.22
C HIS A 38 18.83 2.65 7.15
N ASP A 39 18.53 3.06 8.38
CA ASP A 39 19.52 3.41 9.42
C ASP A 39 20.35 2.20 9.92
N GLY A 40 20.07 0.98 9.45
CA GLY A 40 20.75 -0.25 9.90
C GLY A 40 20.41 -0.66 11.35
N LYS A 41 19.40 -0.03 11.95
CA LYS A 41 18.91 -0.33 13.31
C LYS A 41 18.07 -1.61 13.34
N VAL A 42 17.59 -2.06 12.18
CA VAL A 42 16.95 -3.35 11.97
C VAL A 42 17.96 -4.30 11.32
N LYS A 43 18.27 -5.41 11.98
CA LYS A 43 19.15 -6.45 11.42
C LYS A 43 18.34 -7.66 11.00
N LEU A 44 18.46 -8.05 9.74
CA LEU A 44 17.96 -9.32 9.21
C LEU A 44 19.02 -10.39 9.42
N LEU A 45 18.70 -11.40 10.22
CA LEU A 45 19.54 -12.56 10.50
C LEU A 45 18.91 -13.77 9.79
N GLY A 46 19.15 -13.88 8.48
CA GLY A 46 18.48 -14.85 7.63
C GLY A 46 16.96 -14.66 7.68
N HIS A 47 16.23 -15.67 8.16
CA HIS A 47 14.77 -15.67 8.29
C HIS A 47 14.24 -14.95 9.55
N ARG A 48 15.10 -14.32 10.36
CA ARG A 48 14.72 -13.67 11.62
C ARG A 48 15.03 -12.18 11.61
N VAL A 49 14.06 -11.36 12.06
CA VAL A 49 14.26 -9.93 12.30
C VAL A 49 14.64 -9.70 13.75
N LYS A 50 15.79 -9.07 13.99
CA LYS A 50 16.19 -8.57 15.32
C LYS A 50 15.93 -7.07 15.39
N LEU A 51 15.02 -6.69 16.28
CA LEU A 51 14.64 -5.29 16.55
C LEU A 51 15.14 -4.89 17.94
N ASN A 52 15.70 -3.68 18.05
CA ASN A 52 16.08 -3.11 19.35
C ASN A 52 14.82 -2.69 20.12
N ASN A 53 14.77 -2.98 21.43
CA ASN A 53 13.66 -2.57 22.32
C ASN A 53 13.39 -1.06 22.26
N SER A 54 14.41 -0.22 22.09
CA SER A 54 14.23 1.22 21.94
C SER A 54 13.43 1.56 20.67
N VAL A 55 13.78 0.95 19.54
CA VAL A 55 13.09 1.13 18.25
C VAL A 55 11.65 0.62 18.35
N ILE A 56 11.43 -0.53 18.98
CA ILE A 56 10.09 -1.08 19.20
C ILE A 56 9.22 -0.08 19.99
N ARG A 57 9.75 0.52 21.05
CA ARG A 57 9.01 1.51 21.86
C ARG A 57 8.66 2.77 21.05
N GLN A 58 9.57 3.25 20.20
CA GLN A 58 9.32 4.40 19.34
C GLN A 58 8.21 4.12 18.33
N ILE A 59 8.32 3.00 17.60
CA ILE A 59 7.30 2.57 16.63
C ILE A 59 5.95 2.33 17.33
N TRP A 60 5.96 1.71 18.51
CA TRP A 60 4.74 1.46 19.29
C TRP A 60 4.07 2.77 19.73
N SER A 61 4.84 3.72 20.25
CA SER A 61 4.33 5.04 20.65
C SER A 61 3.69 5.77 19.46
N PHE A 62 4.37 5.79 18.32
CA PHE A 62 3.85 6.39 17.09
C PHE A 62 2.58 5.69 16.61
N PHE A 63 2.54 4.35 16.64
CA PHE A 63 1.36 3.57 16.28
C PHE A 63 0.15 3.93 17.16
N LYS A 64 0.33 3.95 18.49
CA LYS A 64 -0.75 4.29 19.43
C LYS A 64 -1.27 5.71 19.19
N ALA A 65 -0.36 6.67 18.99
CA ALA A 65 -0.73 8.05 18.69
C ALA A 65 -1.51 8.15 17.37
N LYS A 66 -1.03 7.49 16.31
CA LYS A 66 -1.63 7.56 14.97
C LYS A 66 -3.02 6.95 14.87
N TYR A 67 -3.26 5.84 15.57
CA TYR A 67 -4.55 5.14 15.52
C TYR A 67 -5.40 5.35 16.78
N HIS A 68 -4.99 6.27 17.65
CA HIS A 68 -5.67 6.60 18.91
C HIS A 68 -5.96 5.37 19.77
N CYS A 69 -4.99 4.45 19.87
CA CYS A 69 -5.13 3.23 20.64
C CYS A 69 -5.03 3.55 22.14
N LEU A 70 -6.08 3.21 22.90
CA LEU A 70 -6.14 3.31 24.35
C LEU A 70 -6.40 1.93 24.94
N TYR A 71 -5.58 1.52 25.91
CA TYR A 71 -5.70 0.22 26.56
C TYR A 71 -6.12 0.39 28.03
N PRO A 72 -7.20 -0.26 28.48
CA PRO A 72 -7.71 -0.16 29.86
C PRO A 72 -6.75 -0.62 30.95
N SER A 73 -5.85 -1.56 30.65
CA SER A 73 -4.94 -2.17 31.62
C SER A 73 -3.55 -2.36 31.03
N ASP A 74 -2.51 -2.24 31.87
CA ASP A 74 -1.13 -2.56 31.48
C ASP A 74 -0.99 -4.01 30.99
N GLY A 75 -1.78 -4.93 31.55
CA GLY A 75 -1.81 -6.32 31.11
C GLY A 75 -2.32 -6.49 29.67
N GLU A 76 -3.29 -5.67 29.28
CA GLU A 76 -3.78 -5.63 27.90
C GLU A 76 -2.76 -4.96 26.98
N GLU A 77 -2.23 -3.79 27.37
CA GLU A 77 -1.21 -3.09 26.57
C GLU A 77 -0.02 -4.00 26.28
N LYS A 78 0.48 -4.71 27.29
CA LYS A 78 1.58 -5.67 27.13
C LYS A 78 1.22 -6.82 26.17
N SER A 79 -0.03 -7.28 26.20
CA SER A 79 -0.53 -8.32 25.29
C SER A 79 -0.63 -7.81 23.84
N ARG A 80 -1.17 -6.61 23.65
CA ARG A 80 -1.29 -5.92 22.35
C ARG A 80 0.08 -5.60 21.75
N LEU A 81 1.03 -5.16 22.57
CA LEU A 81 2.40 -4.93 22.16
C LEU A 81 3.07 -6.22 21.65
N ARG A 82 2.84 -7.37 22.30
CA ARG A 82 3.38 -8.66 21.83
C ARG A 82 2.82 -9.05 20.45
N LEU A 83 1.52 -8.85 20.23
CA LEU A 83 0.87 -9.08 18.94
C LEU A 83 1.43 -8.13 17.88
N PHE A 84 1.53 -6.85 18.22
CA PHE A 84 2.09 -5.82 17.35
C PHE A 84 3.51 -6.14 16.90
N ILE A 85 4.41 -6.53 17.82
CA ILE A 85 5.78 -6.92 17.49
C ILE A 85 5.79 -8.13 16.52
N LYS A 86 4.89 -9.09 16.71
CA LYS A 86 4.76 -10.25 15.82
C LYS A 86 4.38 -9.81 14.40
N HIS A 87 3.38 -8.93 14.26
CA HIS A 87 2.95 -8.42 12.96
C HIS A 87 4.00 -7.51 12.31
N LEU A 88 4.66 -6.64 13.08
CA LEU A 88 5.77 -5.81 12.59
C LEU A 88 6.89 -6.67 11.98
N LYS A 89 7.31 -7.73 12.67
CA LYS A 89 8.31 -8.66 12.13
C LYS A 89 7.83 -9.34 10.85
N TYR A 90 6.56 -9.76 10.81
CA TYR A 90 5.98 -10.40 9.64
C TYR A 90 5.94 -9.46 8.42
N VAL A 91 5.55 -8.20 8.62
CA VAL A 91 5.56 -7.16 7.58
C VAL A 91 6.97 -6.96 7.03
N ILE A 92 7.96 -6.77 7.91
CA ILE A 92 9.36 -6.58 7.50
C ILE A 92 9.87 -7.77 6.69
N LEU A 93 9.64 -9.01 7.16
CA LEU A 93 10.08 -10.21 6.44
C LEU A 93 9.39 -10.38 5.09
N SER A 94 8.08 -10.12 5.02
CA SER A 94 7.30 -10.29 3.79
C SER A 94 7.71 -9.25 2.74
N ASN A 95 8.02 -8.03 3.16
CA ASN A 95 8.49 -6.98 2.25
C ASN A 95 9.94 -7.17 1.82
N PHE A 96 10.75 -7.88 2.60
CA PHE A 96 12.12 -8.24 2.22
C PHE A 96 12.15 -9.36 1.17
N GLN A 97 11.10 -10.18 1.07
CA GLN A 97 11.00 -11.21 0.03
C GLN A 97 10.68 -10.57 -1.33
N GLU A 98 11.67 -10.55 -2.23
CA GLU A 98 11.53 -10.01 -3.60
C GLU A 98 10.51 -10.75 -4.47
N SER A 99 10.10 -11.96 -4.08
CA SER A 99 9.09 -12.76 -4.80
C SER A 99 7.67 -12.21 -4.69
N ASN A 100 7.40 -11.32 -3.73
CA ASN A 100 6.06 -10.82 -3.49
C ASN A 100 5.74 -9.65 -4.43
N THR A 101 4.60 -9.73 -5.12
CA THR A 101 4.09 -8.65 -5.99
C THR A 101 3.39 -7.53 -5.23
N TYR A 102 3.32 -7.63 -3.91
CA TYR A 102 2.65 -6.70 -3.01
C TYR A 102 3.51 -6.43 -1.78
N GLN A 103 3.25 -5.28 -1.16
CA GLN A 103 3.87 -4.88 0.08
C GLN A 103 2.82 -4.86 1.19
N LEU A 104 3.21 -5.33 2.37
CA LEU A 104 2.44 -5.22 3.59
C LEU A 104 2.82 -3.95 4.34
N THR A 105 1.87 -3.40 5.09
CA THR A 105 2.11 -2.23 5.92
C THR A 105 1.49 -2.40 7.29
N LEU A 106 2.05 -1.71 8.29
CA LEU A 106 1.39 -1.61 9.58
C LEU A 106 0.17 -0.70 9.47
N ASN A 107 -1.00 -1.30 9.68
CA ASN A 107 -2.31 -0.64 9.63
C ASN A 107 -2.98 -0.65 11.01
N ARG A 108 -4.21 -0.12 11.10
CA ARG A 108 -5.02 -0.08 12.33
C ARG A 108 -5.36 -1.45 12.95
N PHE A 109 -5.07 -2.56 12.28
CA PHE A 109 -5.32 -3.93 12.73
C PHE A 109 -4.03 -4.61 13.24
N SER A 110 -2.93 -3.87 13.34
CA SER A 110 -1.62 -4.44 13.68
C SER A 110 -1.55 -4.98 15.11
N ASP A 111 -2.45 -4.57 16.00
CA ASP A 111 -2.60 -5.06 17.38
C ASP A 111 -3.79 -6.04 17.56
N TRP A 112 -4.51 -6.37 16.48
CA TRP A 112 -5.68 -7.25 16.53
C TRP A 112 -5.27 -8.71 16.45
N THR A 113 -6.04 -9.56 17.12
CA THR A 113 -6.00 -11.00 16.93
C THR A 113 -6.76 -11.40 15.65
N LEU A 114 -6.46 -12.60 15.14
CA LEU A 114 -7.19 -13.13 13.98
C LEU A 114 -8.69 -13.30 14.27
N ALA A 115 -9.06 -13.65 15.51
CA ALA A 115 -10.45 -13.78 15.91
C ALA A 115 -11.17 -12.43 15.86
N GLU A 116 -10.59 -11.37 16.43
CA GLU A 116 -11.14 -10.02 16.35
C GLU A 116 -11.27 -9.53 14.91
N PHE A 117 -10.23 -9.74 14.10
CA PHE A 117 -10.27 -9.38 12.69
C PHE A 117 -11.42 -10.07 11.96
N ARG A 118 -11.62 -11.38 12.21
CA ARG A 118 -12.73 -12.14 11.60
C ARG A 118 -14.09 -11.62 12.03
N THR A 119 -14.27 -11.38 13.32
CA THR A 119 -15.54 -10.89 13.88
C THR A 119 -15.95 -9.55 13.27
N TYR A 120 -15.01 -8.62 13.08
CA TYR A 120 -15.33 -7.26 12.63
C TYR A 120 -15.20 -7.02 11.12
N LYS A 121 -14.37 -7.80 10.42
CA LYS A 121 -14.03 -7.55 9.01
C LYS A 121 -14.40 -8.69 8.07
N THR A 122 -14.76 -9.85 8.58
CA THR A 122 -15.12 -11.02 7.77
C THR A 122 -16.57 -11.42 8.03
N GLY A 123 -17.49 -10.50 7.73
CA GLY A 123 -18.93 -10.67 7.96
C GLY A 123 -19.80 -10.64 6.70
N ALA A 124 -19.20 -10.47 5.52
CA ALA A 124 -19.94 -10.45 4.27
C ALA A 124 -20.56 -11.84 4.03
N LYS A 125 -21.89 -11.91 4.10
CA LYS A 125 -22.67 -13.09 3.74
C LYS A 125 -23.20 -12.89 2.33
N VAL A 126 -23.00 -13.88 1.47
CA VAL A 126 -23.63 -13.89 0.15
C VAL A 126 -25.14 -13.99 0.36
N PRO A 127 -25.94 -13.03 -0.15
CA PRO A 127 -27.38 -13.07 0.04
C PRO A 127 -27.97 -14.31 -0.64
N SER A 128 -29.03 -14.87 -0.08
CA SER A 128 -29.62 -16.14 -0.53
C SER A 128 -29.95 -16.18 -2.02
N HIS A 129 -30.37 -15.05 -2.60
CA HIS A 129 -30.67 -14.95 -4.04
C HIS A 129 -29.44 -14.99 -4.95
N LEU A 130 -28.23 -14.73 -4.42
CA LEU A 130 -26.94 -14.90 -5.12
C LEU A 130 -26.24 -16.20 -4.72
N GLN A 131 -26.81 -16.98 -3.78
CA GLN A 131 -26.34 -18.34 -3.59
C GLN A 131 -26.61 -19.06 -4.89
N ARG A 132 -25.53 -19.57 -5.52
CA ARG A 132 -25.60 -20.36 -6.73
C ARG A 132 -26.68 -21.40 -6.48
N ARG A 133 -27.81 -21.28 -7.18
CA ARG A 133 -28.75 -22.39 -7.25
C ARG A 133 -27.90 -23.51 -7.83
N THR A 134 -27.67 -24.59 -7.07
CA THR A 134 -27.47 -25.90 -7.67
C THR A 134 -28.76 -26.16 -8.38
N MET A 135 -28.87 -25.57 -9.56
CA MET A 135 -29.91 -25.93 -10.45
C MET A 135 -29.59 -27.35 -10.82
N ASP A 136 -30.56 -28.23 -10.60
CA ASP A 136 -30.73 -29.44 -11.39
C ASP A 136 -31.08 -29.04 -12.86
N ASP A 137 -30.35 -28.06 -13.41
CA ASP A 137 -30.47 -27.57 -14.78
C ASP A 137 -29.67 -28.54 -15.63
N GLU A 138 -30.41 -29.30 -16.42
CA GLU A 138 -30.05 -29.59 -17.80
C GLU A 138 -29.20 -28.42 -18.34
N LEU A 139 -27.89 -28.65 -18.47
CA LEU A 139 -26.95 -27.64 -18.92
C LEU A 139 -27.40 -27.19 -20.30
N ASP A 140 -27.81 -25.92 -20.43
CA ASP A 140 -27.93 -25.28 -21.75
C ASP A 140 -26.53 -25.27 -22.38
N GLU A 141 -26.18 -26.35 -23.08
CA GLU A 141 -24.91 -26.57 -23.77
C GLU A 141 -24.55 -25.38 -24.67
N ASP A 142 -25.57 -24.70 -25.20
CA ASP A 142 -25.44 -23.48 -26.00
C ASP A 142 -24.84 -22.31 -25.20
N ALA A 143 -25.25 -22.11 -23.95
CA ALA A 143 -24.71 -21.05 -23.09
C ALA A 143 -23.24 -21.33 -22.70
N LEU A 144 -22.91 -22.60 -22.46
CA LEU A 144 -21.54 -23.04 -22.20
C LEU A 144 -20.66 -22.89 -23.45
N GLN A 145 -21.14 -23.29 -24.63
CA GLN A 145 -20.44 -23.13 -25.90
C GLN A 145 -20.22 -21.65 -26.25
N ILE A 146 -21.20 -20.78 -26.03
CA ILE A 146 -21.04 -19.33 -26.27
C ILE A 146 -19.99 -18.73 -25.33
N SER A 147 -19.96 -19.16 -24.06
CA SER A 147 -18.99 -18.68 -23.09
C SER A 147 -17.56 -19.18 -23.39
N SER A 148 -17.42 -20.45 -23.79
CA SER A 148 -16.14 -21.06 -24.13
C SER A 148 -15.59 -20.50 -25.44
N ALA A 149 -16.44 -20.28 -26.45
CA ALA A 149 -16.08 -19.64 -27.71
C ALA A 149 -15.58 -18.20 -27.48
N LYS A 150 -16.28 -17.41 -26.64
CA LYS A 150 -15.83 -16.07 -26.24
C LYS A 150 -14.50 -16.10 -25.50
N LEU A 151 -14.29 -17.09 -24.62
CA LEU A 151 -13.02 -17.27 -23.89
C LEU A 151 -11.87 -17.64 -24.85
N HIS A 152 -12.11 -18.56 -25.78
CA HIS A 152 -11.16 -18.99 -26.81
C HIS A 152 -10.77 -17.83 -27.74
N GLN A 153 -11.74 -17.03 -28.18
CA GLN A 153 -11.49 -15.87 -29.03
C GLN A 153 -10.64 -14.82 -28.31
N ARG A 154 -10.94 -14.52 -27.04
CA ARG A 154 -10.09 -13.65 -26.20
C ARG A 154 -8.67 -14.19 -26.04
N HIS A 155 -8.54 -15.50 -25.81
CA HIS A 155 -7.24 -16.13 -25.65
C HIS A 155 -6.42 -16.10 -26.96
N TYR A 156 -7.07 -16.29 -28.11
CA TYR A 156 -6.48 -16.18 -29.43
C TYR A 156 -5.99 -14.75 -29.73
N GLU A 157 -6.84 -13.75 -29.48
CA GLU A 157 -6.48 -12.34 -29.65
C GLU A 157 -5.31 -11.92 -28.75
N ALA A 158 -5.31 -12.36 -27.49
CA ALA A 158 -4.21 -12.11 -26.55
C ALA A 158 -2.89 -12.75 -27.03
N LYS A 159 -2.92 -13.98 -27.54
CA LYS A 159 -1.73 -14.64 -28.12
C LYS A 159 -1.22 -13.90 -29.35
N ARG A 160 -2.11 -13.49 -30.25
CA ARG A 160 -1.76 -12.74 -31.48
C ARG A 160 -1.13 -11.38 -31.14
N LEU A 161 -1.70 -10.65 -30.17
CA LEU A 161 -1.16 -9.37 -29.70
C LEU A 161 0.24 -9.56 -29.07
N ARG A 162 0.42 -10.58 -28.23
CA ARG A 162 1.72 -10.92 -27.63
C ARG A 162 2.77 -11.25 -28.68
N GLN A 163 2.42 -11.99 -29.73
CA GLN A 163 3.33 -12.30 -30.84
C GLN A 163 3.70 -11.04 -31.64
N LYS A 164 2.72 -10.16 -31.91
CA LYS A 164 2.97 -8.88 -32.59
C LYS A 164 3.92 -7.99 -31.79
N LEU A 165 3.71 -7.88 -30.48
CA LEU A 165 4.59 -7.14 -29.56
C LEU A 165 5.98 -7.79 -29.42
N ARG A 166 6.11 -9.12 -29.51
CA ARG A 166 7.42 -9.78 -29.55
C ARG A 166 8.18 -9.47 -30.85
N LYS A 167 7.50 -9.47 -32.01
CA LYS A 167 8.12 -9.09 -33.29
C LYS A 167 8.56 -7.62 -33.30
N HIS A 168 7.72 -6.73 -32.77
CA HIS A 168 8.06 -5.31 -32.66
C HIS A 168 9.24 -5.06 -31.72
N ARG A 169 9.31 -5.80 -30.59
CA ARG A 169 10.45 -5.76 -29.65
C ARG A 169 11.74 -6.33 -30.24
N TYR A 170 11.67 -7.23 -31.21
CA TYR A 170 12.85 -7.82 -31.84
C TYR A 170 13.43 -6.93 -32.96
N GLN A 171 12.59 -6.10 -33.59
CA GLN A 171 13.01 -5.17 -34.64
C GLN A 171 13.60 -3.86 -34.06
N ASP A 172 13.18 -3.47 -32.86
CA ASP A 172 13.69 -2.29 -32.17
C ASP A 172 14.91 -2.65 -31.30
N LYS A 173 16.08 -2.84 -31.93
CA LYS A 173 17.37 -3.18 -31.28
C LYS A 173 17.88 -2.13 -30.27
N ARG A 174 17.10 -1.09 -29.94
CA ARG A 174 17.50 0.02 -29.05
C ARG A 174 16.95 -0.07 -27.63
N PHE A 175 16.13 -1.08 -27.30
CA PHE A 175 15.43 -1.11 -26.02
C PHE A 175 16.10 -1.94 -24.91
N GLY A 176 17.05 -2.81 -25.25
CA GLY A 176 17.70 -3.70 -24.28
C GLY A 176 18.71 -3.01 -23.37
N ASP A 177 19.47 -2.05 -23.91
CA ASP A 177 20.64 -1.53 -23.20
C ASP A 177 20.35 -0.21 -22.46
N ASP A 178 19.41 0.63 -22.93
CA ASP A 178 19.28 2.01 -22.42
C ASP A 178 18.43 2.13 -21.13
N TRP A 179 17.35 1.34 -20.97
CA TRP A 179 16.52 1.46 -19.76
C TRP A 179 17.20 0.84 -18.52
N PHE A 180 17.90 -0.27 -18.68
CA PHE A 180 18.54 -0.99 -17.58
C PHE A 180 19.80 -0.26 -17.08
N TYR A 181 20.66 0.25 -17.98
CA TYR A 181 21.85 1.02 -17.58
C TYR A 181 21.50 2.40 -16.97
N LYS A 182 20.43 3.06 -17.44
CA LYS A 182 20.05 4.41 -17.00
C LYS A 182 19.37 4.44 -15.63
N TYR A 183 18.80 3.32 -15.18
CA TYR A 183 18.22 3.22 -13.84
C TYR A 183 19.29 3.05 -12.75
N PHE A 184 20.39 2.37 -13.05
CA PHE A 184 21.47 2.11 -12.08
C PHE A 184 22.59 3.17 -12.05
N ASN A 185 22.79 3.96 -13.11
CA ASN A 185 23.87 4.96 -13.19
C ASN A 185 23.45 6.42 -12.90
N ARG A 186 22.34 6.64 -12.18
CA ARG A 186 21.82 7.98 -11.87
C ARG A 186 22.54 8.68 -10.70
N ASN A 187 23.87 8.59 -10.66
CA ASN A 187 24.74 9.41 -9.81
C ASN A 187 25.88 9.99 -10.65
N SER A 188 25.55 10.72 -11.71
CA SER A 188 26.46 11.73 -12.25
C SER A 188 25.68 12.71 -13.13
N ALA A 189 26.00 13.99 -12.95
CA ALA A 189 25.65 15.15 -13.77
C ALA A 189 24.25 15.79 -13.59
N ASN A 190 24.31 16.94 -12.89
CA ASN A 190 23.46 18.13 -13.05
C ASN A 190 22.86 18.29 -14.46
N THR A 191 21.55 18.51 -14.54
CA THR A 191 20.94 19.51 -15.42
C THR A 191 19.43 19.61 -15.12
N LYS A 192 18.96 20.80 -14.70
CA LYS A 192 17.58 21.22 -14.95
C LYS A 192 17.45 21.48 -16.47
N PRO A 193 16.26 21.30 -17.06
CA PRO A 193 15.47 22.51 -17.33
C PRO A 193 13.97 22.38 -17.10
N ASN A 194 13.40 23.58 -16.97
CA ASN A 194 12.00 23.94 -16.83
C ASN A 194 11.14 23.39 -17.98
N ASN A 195 9.94 22.90 -17.63
CA ASN A 195 8.68 23.36 -18.23
C ASN A 195 7.50 22.85 -17.40
N THR A 196 6.88 23.80 -16.72
CA THR A 196 5.65 23.69 -15.94
C THR A 196 4.50 23.29 -16.84
N VAL A 197 3.91 22.11 -16.61
CA VAL A 197 2.58 21.76 -17.12
C VAL A 197 1.62 21.75 -15.95
N ASP A 198 0.74 22.75 -15.89
CA ASP A 198 -0.35 22.83 -14.91
C ASP A 198 -1.52 21.94 -15.36
N TRP A 199 -1.83 20.93 -14.56
CA TRP A 199 -2.88 19.95 -14.85
C TRP A 199 -4.31 20.51 -14.64
N ARG A 200 -4.46 21.74 -14.15
CA ARG A 200 -5.76 22.39 -13.92
C ARG A 200 -6.44 22.95 -15.18
N THR A 201 -5.76 23.03 -16.33
CA THR A 201 -6.29 23.70 -17.54
C THR A 201 -6.84 22.77 -18.62
N LYS A 202 -6.97 21.45 -18.38
CA LYS A 202 -7.63 20.56 -19.35
C LYS A 202 -8.96 20.02 -18.83
N ASN A 203 -9.96 20.87 -18.92
CA ASN A 203 -11.38 20.52 -18.85
C ASN A 203 -11.84 19.94 -20.20
N VAL A 204 -11.35 18.77 -20.61
CA VAL A 204 -11.89 18.04 -21.77
C VAL A 204 -12.26 16.63 -21.34
N VAL A 205 -13.34 16.53 -20.56
CA VAL A 205 -14.15 15.31 -20.53
C VAL A 205 -14.95 15.31 -21.82
N SER A 206 -14.57 14.46 -22.78
CA SER A 206 -15.47 14.18 -23.90
C SER A 206 -16.57 13.24 -23.42
N SER A 207 -17.83 13.61 -23.71
CA SER A 207 -18.99 12.78 -23.42
C SER A 207 -18.91 11.46 -24.21
N VAL A 208 -19.18 10.34 -23.53
CA VAL A 208 -19.30 9.02 -24.15
C VAL A 208 -20.55 9.04 -25.05
N LYS A 209 -20.36 9.00 -26.36
CA LYS A 209 -21.45 8.95 -27.34
C LYS A 209 -22.26 7.64 -27.17
N ASN A 210 -23.52 7.82 -26.81
CA ASN A 210 -24.72 7.03 -27.10
C ASN A 210 -24.52 5.54 -27.44
N GLN A 211 -24.90 4.66 -26.51
CA GLN A 211 -25.35 3.32 -26.83
C GLN A 211 -26.86 3.40 -27.16
N GLY A 212 -27.21 3.43 -28.45
CA GLY A 212 -28.57 3.07 -28.90
C GLY A 212 -28.69 1.54 -28.88
N VAL A 213 -29.65 0.97 -28.14
CA VAL A 213 -31.05 0.63 -28.51
C VAL A 213 -31.11 -0.28 -29.72
#